data_AF-W1WCR3-F1
#
_entry.id   AF-W1WCR3-F1
#
_cell.length_a   1.000
_cell.length_b   1.000
_cell.length_c   1.000
_cell.angle_alpha   90.00
_cell.angle_beta   90.00
_cell.angle_gamma   90.00
#
_symmetry.space_group_name_H-M   'P 1'
#
loop_
_entity.id
_entity.type
_entity.pdbx_description
1 polymer ?
#
loop_
_entity_poly.entity_id
_entity_poly.type
_entity_poly.pdbx_seq_one_letter_code
_entity_poly.pdbx_strand_id
1 'polypeptide(L)'
;DRVALPDVPKAFAASNELEVNATHKDRQPVDYVMNGHQYQLPDGAVVIAAITSCTNTSNPSVLMAAGLLAKKAVTLGLKRQPWVKASLAPGSKVVSDYLAKAKLTPYLDELGFNLVGYGCTTCIGNSGPLPDPIETAIKKGDLTVGAVLSGNRNFEGR
;
A
#
# COMPACT_ATOMS: atom_id res chain seq x y z
N ASP A 1 15.86 -7.15 6.72
CA ASP A 1 16.57 -6.85 5.46
C ASP A 1 16.37 -5.39 5.08
N ARG A 2 17.46 -4.62 4.95
CA ARG A 2 17.39 -3.21 4.50
C ARG A 2 17.69 -3.17 3.01
N VAL A 3 16.83 -2.49 2.25
CA VAL A 3 17.00 -2.27 0.81
C VAL A 3 16.91 -0.76 0.57
N ALA A 4 17.85 -0.19 -0.18
CA ALA A 4 17.76 1.20 -0.58
C ALA A 4 16.62 1.36 -1.59
N LEU A 5 15.89 2.49 -1.54
CA LEU A 5 14.72 2.69 -2.40
C LEU A 5 15.00 2.48 -3.91
N PRO A 6 16.14 2.93 -4.49
CA PRO A 6 16.46 2.67 -5.88
C PRO A 6 16.70 1.19 -6.22
N ASP A 7 17.08 0.39 -5.22
CA ASP A 7 17.41 -1.02 -5.38
C ASP A 7 16.22 -1.96 -5.16
N VAL A 8 15.04 -1.42 -4.78
CA VAL A 8 13.83 -2.23 -4.54
C VAL A 8 13.47 -3.12 -5.73
N PRO A 9 13.47 -2.64 -6.99
CA PRO A 9 13.18 -3.51 -8.13
C PRO A 9 14.17 -4.68 -8.27
N LYS A 10 15.46 -4.43 -8.03
CA LYS A 10 16.51 -5.44 -8.10
C LYS A 10 16.38 -6.46 -6.96
N ALA A 11 16.11 -5.99 -5.75
CA ALA A 11 15.91 -6.86 -4.59
C ALA A 11 14.67 -7.74 -4.75
N PHE A 12 13.58 -7.22 -5.32
CA PHE A 12 12.37 -7.97 -5.62
C PHE A 12 12.60 -9.06 -6.68
N ALA A 13 13.32 -8.73 -7.76
CA ALA A 13 13.68 -9.71 -8.77
C ALA A 13 14.54 -10.84 -8.16
N ALA A 14 15.54 -10.50 -7.35
CA ALA A 14 16.40 -11.47 -6.68
C ALA A 14 15.65 -12.36 -5.68
N SER A 15 14.64 -11.84 -4.97
CA SER A 15 13.82 -12.68 -4.07
C SER A 15 12.98 -13.70 -4.83
N ASN A 16 12.49 -13.35 -6.02
CA ASN A 16 11.72 -14.27 -6.86
C ASN A 16 12.61 -15.40 -7.43
N GLU A 17 13.88 -15.13 -7.73
CA GLU A 17 14.84 -16.15 -8.19
C GLU A 17 15.20 -17.18 -7.11
N LEU A 18 15.04 -16.82 -5.83
CA LEU A 18 15.32 -17.68 -4.68
C LEU A 18 14.12 -18.55 -4.26
N GLU A 19 12.94 -18.37 -4.88
CA GLU A 19 11.78 -19.23 -4.63
C GLU A 19 12.07 -20.66 -5.11
N VAL A 20 12.29 -21.57 -4.15
CA VAL A 20 12.78 -22.95 -4.35
C VAL A 20 11.88 -23.84 -5.23
N ASN A 21 10.72 -23.34 -5.65
CA ASN A 21 9.75 -24.06 -6.50
C ASN A 21 9.28 -23.26 -7.74
N ALA A 22 9.84 -22.08 -8.00
CA ALA A 22 9.46 -21.30 -9.17
C ALA A 22 10.28 -21.77 -10.38
N THR A 23 9.73 -22.71 -11.16
CA THR A 23 10.04 -22.73 -12.59
C THR A 23 9.82 -21.32 -13.10
N HIS A 24 10.81 -20.70 -13.76
CA HIS A 24 10.74 -19.33 -14.31
C HIS A 24 9.43 -19.14 -15.10
N LYS A 25 8.36 -18.76 -14.41
CA LYS A 25 7.10 -18.39 -15.02
C LYS A 25 7.24 -16.91 -15.28
N ASP A 26 7.27 -16.53 -16.55
CA ASP A 26 6.91 -15.18 -16.94
C ASP A 26 5.47 -14.94 -16.48
N ARG A 27 5.30 -14.45 -15.24
CA ARG A 27 4.00 -14.16 -14.63
C ARG A 27 3.41 -12.96 -15.36
N GLN A 28 2.56 -13.26 -16.34
CA GLN A 28 1.87 -12.24 -17.14
C GLN A 28 0.82 -11.50 -16.29
N PRO A 29 0.53 -10.22 -16.59
CA PRO A 29 -0.57 -9.51 -15.95
C PRO A 29 -1.90 -10.26 -16.08
N VAL A 30 -2.68 -10.28 -15.00
CA VAL A 30 -3.98 -10.97 -14.97
C VAL A 30 -5.11 -9.99 -15.14
N ASP A 31 -5.97 -10.23 -16.12
CA ASP A 31 -7.21 -9.46 -16.29
C ASP A 31 -8.19 -9.70 -15.14
N TYR A 32 -8.80 -8.62 -14.65
CA TYR A 32 -9.90 -8.67 -13.69
C TYR A 32 -10.90 -7.54 -13.95
N VAL A 33 -12.11 -7.69 -13.40
CA VAL A 33 -13.17 -6.68 -13.49
C VAL A 33 -13.48 -6.15 -12.11
N MET A 34 -13.51 -4.82 -11.97
CA MET A 34 -13.92 -4.16 -10.73
C MET A 34 -14.76 -2.93 -11.05
N ASN A 35 -15.92 -2.81 -10.40
CA ASN A 35 -16.87 -1.72 -10.64
C ASN A 35 -17.27 -1.56 -12.12
N GLY A 36 -17.37 -2.66 -12.87
CA GLY A 36 -17.72 -2.64 -14.29
C GLY A 36 -16.59 -2.25 -15.24
N HIS A 37 -15.38 -2.01 -14.74
CA HIS A 37 -14.20 -1.69 -15.55
C HIS A 37 -13.22 -2.86 -15.58
N GLN A 38 -12.62 -3.10 -16.75
CA GLN A 38 -11.58 -4.11 -16.93
C GLN A 38 -10.21 -3.51 -16.63
N TYR A 39 -9.39 -4.26 -15.90
CA TYR A 39 -8.05 -3.88 -15.46
C TYR A 39 -7.09 -5.07 -15.57
N GLN A 40 -5.79 -4.79 -15.53
CA GLN A 40 -4.73 -5.79 -15.45
C GLN A 40 -3.97 -5.63 -14.15
N LEU A 41 -3.79 -6.75 -13.43
CA LEU A 41 -2.97 -6.81 -12.23
C LEU A 41 -1.60 -7.41 -12.58
N PRO A 42 -0.51 -6.62 -12.58
CA PRO A 42 0.82 -7.13 -12.87
C PRO A 42 1.44 -7.87 -11.69
N ASP A 43 2.42 -8.73 -11.96
CA ASP A 43 3.32 -9.25 -10.93
C ASP A 43 4.10 -8.09 -10.26
N GLY A 44 4.36 -8.21 -8.97
CA GLY A 44 4.98 -7.15 -8.16
C GLY A 44 4.05 -5.96 -7.85
N ALA A 45 2.76 -6.03 -8.21
CA ALA A 45 1.80 -4.97 -7.89
C ALA A 45 1.72 -4.71 -6.39
N VAL A 46 1.78 -3.44 -5.98
CA VAL A 46 1.43 -3.05 -4.61
C VAL A 46 -0.09 -3.16 -4.46
N VAL A 47 -0.56 -4.03 -3.58
CA VAL A 47 -2.00 -4.23 -3.32
C VAL A 47 -2.44 -3.69 -1.96
N ILE A 48 -1.50 -3.44 -1.05
CA ILE A 48 -1.74 -2.76 0.24
C ILE A 48 -0.76 -1.59 0.39
N ALA A 49 -1.28 -0.43 0.76
CA ALA A 49 -0.50 0.76 1.08
C ALA A 49 -1.00 1.41 2.38
N ALA A 50 -0.34 1.17 3.51
CA ALA A 50 -0.85 1.59 4.82
C ALA A 50 0.06 2.60 5.53
N ILE A 51 -0.47 3.80 5.80
CA ILE A 51 0.11 4.72 6.79
C ILE A 51 -0.41 4.30 8.16
N THR A 52 0.37 3.50 8.87
CA THR A 52 0.04 2.84 10.14
C THR A 52 1.20 2.93 11.13
N SER A 53 1.10 2.24 12.26
CA SER A 53 2.09 2.16 13.34
C SER A 53 2.24 3.43 14.17
N CYS A 54 2.31 3.25 15.50
CA CYS A 54 2.66 4.32 16.43
C CYS A 54 4.07 4.86 16.17
N THR A 55 4.99 4.05 15.63
CA THR A 55 6.38 4.46 15.37
C THR A 55 6.46 5.64 14.40
N ASN A 56 5.69 5.59 13.30
CA ASN A 56 5.73 6.63 12.28
C ASN A 56 4.60 7.66 12.43
N THR A 57 3.42 7.25 12.90
CA THR A 57 2.28 8.17 13.05
C THR A 57 2.40 9.11 14.24
N SER A 58 3.31 8.84 15.18
CA SER A 58 3.67 9.78 16.26
C SER A 58 4.63 10.88 15.83
N ASN A 59 5.21 10.80 14.62
CA ASN A 59 6.13 11.80 14.09
C ASN A 59 5.38 12.75 13.13
N PRO A 60 5.10 14.02 13.54
CA PRO A 60 4.36 14.95 12.69
C PRO A 60 5.08 15.27 11.38
N SER A 61 6.41 15.26 11.37
CA SER A 61 7.20 15.62 10.20
C SER A 61 6.93 14.68 9.02
N VAL A 62 6.88 13.36 9.26
CA VAL A 62 6.64 12.38 8.19
C VAL A 62 5.18 12.37 7.73
N LEU A 63 4.23 12.64 8.61
CA LEU A 63 2.81 12.71 8.22
C LEU A 63 2.46 14.01 7.51
N MET A 64 3.06 15.14 7.91
CA MET A 64 2.98 16.38 7.17
C MET A 64 3.61 16.24 5.78
N ALA A 65 4.77 15.58 5.68
CA ALA A 65 5.38 15.27 4.39
C ALA A 65 4.48 14.38 3.52
N ALA A 66 3.86 13.34 4.09
CA ALA A 66 2.92 12.49 3.36
C ALA A 66 1.71 13.28 2.83
N GLY A 67 1.12 14.17 3.65
CA GLY A 67 0.02 15.03 3.23
C GLY A 67 0.42 16.04 2.15
N LEU A 68 1.60 16.65 2.27
CA LEU A 68 2.14 17.58 1.26
C LEU A 68 2.43 16.86 -0.07
N LEU A 69 2.95 15.63 0.00
CA LEU A 69 3.17 14.79 -1.17
C LEU A 69 1.84 14.43 -1.83
N ALA A 70 0.83 14.02 -1.05
CA ALA A 70 -0.51 13.72 -1.54
C ALA A 70 -1.11 14.94 -2.25
N LYS A 71 -1.02 16.13 -1.63
CA LYS A 71 -1.45 17.39 -2.25
C LYS A 71 -0.78 17.63 -3.59
N LYS A 72 0.54 17.46 -3.66
CA LYS A 72 1.29 17.67 -4.92
C LYS A 72 0.88 16.65 -5.99
N ALA A 73 0.75 15.38 -5.62
CA ALA A 73 0.36 14.31 -6.53
C ALA A 73 -1.03 14.55 -7.13
N VAL A 74 -2.03 14.83 -6.28
CA VAL A 74 -3.39 15.15 -6.71
C VAL A 74 -3.43 16.41 -7.60
N THR A 75 -2.70 17.46 -7.22
CA THR A 75 -2.62 18.70 -8.03
C THR A 75 -2.00 18.44 -9.42
N LEU A 76 -1.16 17.42 -9.55
CA LEU A 76 -0.58 16.97 -10.83
C LEU A 76 -1.49 15.95 -11.57
N GLY A 77 -2.68 15.65 -11.05
CA GLY A 77 -3.62 14.70 -11.64
C GLY A 77 -3.25 13.23 -11.43
N LEU A 78 -2.27 12.93 -10.55
CA LEU A 78 -1.91 11.55 -10.23
C LEU A 78 -2.99 10.88 -9.40
N LYS A 79 -3.27 9.62 -9.73
CA LYS A 79 -4.25 8.79 -9.05
C LYS A 79 -3.62 7.47 -8.62
N ARG A 80 -4.10 6.94 -7.51
CA ARG A 80 -3.77 5.58 -7.07
C ARG A 80 -4.37 4.57 -8.05
N GLN A 81 -3.63 3.50 -8.33
CA GLN A 81 -4.15 2.36 -9.08
C GLN A 81 -5.31 1.69 -8.35
N PRO A 82 -6.38 1.27 -9.04
CA PRO A 82 -7.65 0.92 -8.41
C PRO A 82 -7.56 -0.28 -7.46
N TRP A 83 -6.66 -1.24 -7.73
CA TRP A 83 -6.44 -2.44 -6.91
C TRP A 83 -5.78 -2.20 -5.55
N VAL A 84 -5.20 -1.02 -5.32
CA VAL A 84 -4.44 -0.75 -4.10
C VAL A 84 -5.38 -0.46 -2.92
N LYS A 85 -5.36 -1.29 -1.89
CA LYS A 85 -6.03 -0.98 -0.62
C LYS A 85 -5.17 -0.02 0.21
N ALA A 86 -5.47 1.27 0.10
CA ALA A 86 -4.81 2.31 0.89
C ALA A 86 -5.52 2.56 2.23
N SER A 87 -4.78 2.95 3.26
CA SER A 87 -5.37 3.29 4.57
C SER A 87 -4.50 4.21 5.43
N LEU A 88 -5.16 5.06 6.23
CA LEU A 88 -4.52 5.86 7.28
C LEU A 88 -5.05 5.44 8.65
N ALA A 89 -4.16 4.95 9.51
CA ALA A 89 -4.46 4.51 10.86
C ALA A 89 -3.47 5.11 11.87
N PRO A 90 -3.72 6.35 12.35
CA PRO A 90 -2.84 7.01 13.28
C PRO A 90 -3.01 6.51 14.72
N GLY A 91 -1.97 6.64 15.53
CA GLY A 91 -2.03 6.29 16.95
C GLY A 91 -2.86 7.24 17.82
N SER A 92 -3.22 8.43 17.31
CA SER A 92 -3.93 9.46 18.09
C SER A 92 -4.75 10.41 17.18
N LYS A 93 -5.82 10.99 17.74
CA LYS A 93 -6.66 12.03 17.11
C LYS A 93 -5.87 13.30 16.75
N VAL A 94 -4.80 13.59 17.50
CA VAL A 94 -3.92 14.74 17.23
C VAL A 94 -3.41 14.76 15.79
N VAL A 95 -3.18 13.58 15.20
CA VAL A 95 -2.77 13.44 13.80
C VAL A 95 -3.82 13.99 12.85
N SER A 96 -5.06 13.54 13.01
CA SER A 96 -6.19 14.00 12.20
C SER A 96 -6.39 15.51 12.35
N ASP A 97 -6.22 16.04 13.57
CA ASP A 97 -6.40 17.47 13.84
C ASP A 97 -5.40 18.34 13.09
N TYR A 98 -4.10 18.02 13.12
CA TYR A 98 -3.12 18.84 12.40
C TYR A 98 -3.20 18.67 10.89
N LEU A 99 -3.53 17.48 10.38
CA LEU A 99 -3.75 17.25 8.94
C LEU A 99 -4.96 18.05 8.43
N ALA A 100 -6.03 18.09 9.23
CA ALA A 100 -7.22 18.88 8.92
C ALA A 100 -6.93 20.39 8.96
N LYS A 101 -6.25 20.87 10.01
CA LYS A 101 -5.83 22.28 10.12
C LYS A 101 -4.92 22.72 8.97
N ALA A 102 -4.03 21.84 8.53
CA ALA A 102 -3.16 22.06 7.36
C ALA A 102 -3.89 21.91 6.01
N LYS A 103 -5.17 21.50 6.02
CA LYS A 103 -5.99 21.23 4.83
C LYS A 103 -5.38 20.16 3.92
N LEU A 104 -4.76 19.14 4.51
CA LEU A 104 -4.12 18.04 3.78
C LEU A 104 -5.00 16.79 3.69
N THR A 105 -5.96 16.62 4.60
CA THR A 105 -6.86 15.45 4.66
C THR A 105 -7.56 15.15 3.32
N PRO A 106 -8.17 16.12 2.61
CA PRO A 106 -8.87 15.81 1.35
C PRO A 106 -7.96 15.20 0.28
N TYR A 107 -6.69 15.57 0.24
CA TYR A 107 -5.72 15.04 -0.73
C TYR A 107 -5.28 13.61 -0.37
N LEU A 108 -5.18 13.31 0.92
CA LEU A 108 -4.95 11.94 1.39
C LEU A 108 -6.16 11.06 1.06
N ASP A 109 -7.36 11.57 1.30
CA ASP A 109 -8.62 10.88 1.00
C ASP A 109 -8.77 10.58 -0.50
N GLU A 110 -8.43 11.54 -1.37
CA GLU A 110 -8.50 11.35 -2.83
C GLU A 110 -7.55 10.25 -3.34
N LEU A 111 -6.41 10.06 -2.67
CA LEU A 111 -5.50 8.94 -2.93
C LEU A 111 -5.90 7.65 -2.20
N GLY A 112 -7.00 7.66 -1.44
CA GLY A 112 -7.53 6.51 -0.71
C GLY A 112 -6.90 6.28 0.68
N PHE A 113 -6.10 7.21 1.19
CA PHE A 113 -5.58 7.17 2.56
C PHE A 113 -6.61 7.74 3.56
N ASN A 114 -7.83 7.22 3.49
CA ASN A 114 -8.89 7.60 4.40
C ASN A 114 -8.56 7.14 5.83
N LEU A 115 -9.02 7.89 6.81
CA LEU A 115 -8.94 7.49 8.22
C LEU A 115 -9.80 6.23 8.44
N VAL A 116 -9.15 5.09 8.68
CA VAL A 116 -9.85 3.81 8.93
C VAL A 116 -10.02 3.49 10.42
N GLY A 117 -9.32 4.22 11.29
CA GLY A 117 -9.41 4.07 12.73
C GLY A 117 -8.16 4.52 13.46
N TYR A 118 -8.25 4.58 14.79
CA TYR A 118 -7.11 4.89 15.66
C TYR A 118 -6.63 3.62 16.33
N GLY A 119 -5.42 3.16 16.00
CA GLY A 119 -4.87 1.93 16.56
C GLY A 119 -3.93 1.18 15.61
N CYS A 120 -3.55 -0.05 16.00
CA CYS A 120 -2.48 -0.79 15.33
C CYS A 120 -2.82 -1.25 13.90
N THR A 121 -4.07 -1.64 13.61
CA THR A 121 -4.56 -2.02 12.25
C THR A 121 -3.56 -2.89 11.46
N THR A 122 -3.21 -2.50 10.23
CA THR A 122 -2.26 -3.20 9.35
C THR A 122 -0.89 -3.44 10.00
N CYS A 123 -0.44 -2.61 10.96
CA CYS A 123 0.85 -2.82 11.62
C CYS A 123 0.94 -4.14 12.42
N ILE A 124 -0.20 -4.69 12.85
CA ILE A 124 -0.26 -5.98 13.55
C ILE A 124 -0.77 -7.12 12.68
N GLY A 125 -1.09 -6.84 11.41
CA GLY A 125 -1.69 -7.79 10.47
C GLY A 125 -3.20 -7.65 10.27
N ASN A 126 -3.83 -6.70 10.97
CA ASN A 126 -5.26 -6.43 10.82
C ASN A 126 -5.50 -5.49 9.62
N SER A 127 -5.07 -5.92 8.43
CA SER A 127 -5.26 -5.19 7.16
C SER A 127 -6.66 -5.38 6.58
N GLY A 128 -7.35 -6.46 6.96
CA GLY A 128 -8.65 -6.88 6.41
C GLY A 128 -8.52 -7.39 4.96
N PRO A 129 -9.61 -7.97 4.39
CA PRO A 129 -9.55 -8.61 3.08
C PRO A 129 -9.26 -7.60 1.95
N LEU A 130 -8.60 -8.08 0.89
CA LEU A 130 -8.56 -7.38 -0.38
C LEU A 130 -9.94 -7.51 -1.07
N PRO A 131 -10.29 -6.64 -2.03
CA PRO A 131 -11.48 -6.85 -2.83
C PRO A 131 -11.41 -8.20 -3.57
N ASP A 132 -12.51 -8.95 -3.58
CA ASP A 132 -12.57 -10.30 -4.16
C ASP A 132 -12.00 -10.41 -5.59
N PRO A 133 -12.21 -9.45 -6.51
CA PRO A 133 -11.61 -9.52 -7.85
C PRO A 133 -10.08 -9.49 -7.83
N ILE A 134 -9.49 -8.77 -6.87
CA ILE A 134 -8.04 -8.67 -6.71
C ILE A 134 -7.49 -9.97 -6.12
N GLU A 135 -8.11 -10.49 -5.07
CA GLU A 135 -7.69 -11.76 -4.45
C GLU A 135 -7.79 -12.92 -5.45
N THR A 136 -8.87 -12.95 -6.25
CA THR A 136 -9.06 -13.93 -7.32
C THR A 136 -7.97 -13.81 -8.39
N ALA A 137 -7.63 -12.58 -8.81
CA ALA A 137 -6.59 -12.35 -9.81
C ALA A 137 -5.20 -12.80 -9.31
N ILE A 138 -4.85 -12.47 -8.06
CA ILE A 138 -3.59 -12.90 -7.43
C ILE A 138 -3.48 -14.42 -7.45
N LYS A 139 -4.52 -15.12 -6.97
CA LYS A 139 -4.55 -16.59 -6.90
C LYS A 139 -4.52 -17.25 -8.28
N LYS A 140 -5.29 -16.72 -9.23
CA LYS A 140 -5.37 -17.25 -10.60
C LYS A 140 -4.04 -17.10 -11.35
N GLY A 141 -3.36 -15.97 -11.16
CA GLY A 141 -2.08 -15.68 -11.81
C GLY A 141 -0.86 -16.22 -11.09
N ASP A 142 -1.03 -16.80 -9.90
CA ASP A 142 0.09 -17.19 -9.05
C ASP A 142 1.06 -16.00 -8.84
N LEU A 143 0.49 -14.80 -8.62
CA LEU A 143 1.22 -13.52 -8.60
C LEU A 143 1.88 -13.26 -7.26
N THR A 144 3.13 -12.79 -7.30
CA THR A 144 3.82 -12.25 -6.13
C THR A 144 3.52 -10.76 -6.04
N VAL A 145 2.74 -10.35 -5.02
CA VAL A 145 2.31 -8.95 -4.82
C VAL A 145 2.94 -8.32 -3.58
N GLY A 146 2.97 -6.99 -3.55
CA GLY A 146 3.58 -6.21 -2.48
C GLY A 146 2.58 -5.58 -1.51
N ALA A 147 2.97 -5.52 -0.25
CA ALA A 147 2.36 -4.66 0.78
C ALA A 147 3.40 -3.65 1.27
N VAL A 148 3.07 -2.37 1.20
CA VAL A 148 3.92 -1.28 1.69
C VAL A 148 3.25 -0.65 2.91
N LEU A 149 3.95 -0.62 4.04
CA LEU A 149 3.42 -0.05 5.27
C LEU A 149 4.48 0.75 6.02
N SER A 150 4.06 1.81 6.71
CA SER A 150 4.91 2.53 7.68
C SER A 150 5.01 1.78 9.02
N GLY A 151 5.04 0.45 8.97
CA GLY A 151 5.18 -0.45 10.12
C GLY A 151 6.62 -0.65 10.56
N ASN A 152 6.83 -1.59 11.49
CA ASN A 152 8.15 -1.98 11.99
C ASN A 152 8.45 -3.49 11.86
N ARG A 153 7.50 -4.28 11.34
CA ARG A 153 7.62 -5.73 11.15
C ARG A 153 6.92 -6.12 9.85
N ASN A 154 7.47 -7.12 9.17
CA ASN A 154 7.05 -7.59 7.84
C ASN A 154 7.32 -9.11 7.68
N PHE A 155 7.09 -9.89 8.74
CA PHE A 155 7.21 -11.34 8.68
C PHE A 155 6.12 -11.94 7.79
N GLU A 156 6.42 -13.05 7.13
CA GLU A 156 5.47 -13.77 6.28
C GLU A 156 4.19 -14.16 7.04
N GLY A 157 3.04 -14.06 6.38
CA GLY A 157 1.74 -14.43 6.94
C GLY A 157 1.17 -13.44 7.97
N ARG A 158 1.79 -12.27 8.16
CA ARG A 158 1.31 -11.22 9.05
C ARG A 158 0.71 -10.03 8.31
#